data_AF-A0A7W6BJR7-F1
#
_entry.id   AF-A0A7W6BJR7-F1
#
_cell.length_a   1.000
_cell.length_b   1.000
_cell.length_c   1.000
_cell.angle_alpha   90.00
_cell.angle_beta   90.00
_cell.angle_gamma   90.00
#
_symmetry.space_group_name_H-M   'P 1'
#
loop_
_entity.id
_entity.type
_entity.pdbx_description
1 polymer ?
#
loop_
_entity_poly.entity_id
_entity_poly.type
_entity_poly.pdbx_seq_one_letter_code
_entity_poly.pdbx_strand_id
1 'polypeptide(L)' 'MKVKMLVSVAGADYALAPGDEHEFSAAEAKNMIEAGYAVPVAAEKPETAAKKTLAKETR' A
#
# COMPACT_ATOMS: atom_id res chain seq x y z
N MET A 1 1.52 0.11 8.21
CA MET A 1 1.24 -0.17 6.77
C MET A 1 2.58 -0.34 6.09
N LYS A 2 2.83 -1.54 5.59
CA LYS A 2 4.11 -1.86 4.94
C LYS A 2 4.14 -1.33 3.51
N VAL A 3 5.20 -0.59 3.18
CA VAL A 3 5.44 -0.09 1.83
C VAL A 3 6.85 -0.44 1.39
N LYS A 4 7.00 -0.69 0.10
CA LYS A 4 8.28 -0.92 -0.55
C LYS A 4 8.70 0.39 -1.19
N MET A 5 9.85 0.87 -0.77
CA MET A 5 10.42 2.11 -1.26
C MET A 5 10.78 1.96 -2.74
N LEU A 6 10.43 2.95 -3.56
CA LEU A 6 10.90 3.03 -4.95
C LEU A 6 12.13 3.93 -5.09
N VAL A 7 12.38 4.76 -4.08
CA VAL A 7 13.50 5.70 -4.02
C VAL A 7 14.31 5.45 -2.76
N SER A 8 15.57 5.88 -2.77
CA SER A 8 16.39 5.93 -1.55
C SER A 8 15.85 7.05 -0.65
N VAL A 9 15.60 6.75 0.63
CA VAL A 9 15.31 7.75 1.65
C VAL A 9 16.26 7.55 2.84
N ALA A 10 16.87 8.64 3.31
CA ALA A 10 17.71 8.63 4.49
C ALA A 10 17.21 9.71 5.45
N GLY A 11 16.64 9.27 6.56
CA GLY A 11 16.26 10.09 7.70
C GLY A 11 17.22 9.92 8.86
N ALA A 12 16.94 10.63 9.97
CA ALA A 12 17.74 10.51 11.20
C ALA A 12 17.65 9.11 11.82
N ASP A 13 16.50 8.45 11.67
CA ASP A 13 16.20 7.15 12.30
C ASP A 13 16.38 5.95 11.36
N TYR A 14 16.43 6.16 10.04
CA TYR A 14 16.47 5.06 9.07
C TYR A 14 17.09 5.47 7.73
N ALA A 15 17.77 4.52 7.10
CA ALA A 15 18.23 4.63 5.72
C ALA A 15 17.66 3.46 4.93
N LEU A 16 16.70 3.75 4.04
CA LEU A 16 16.02 2.77 3.20
C LEU A 16 16.48 2.96 1.75
N ALA A 17 16.82 1.85 1.12
CA ALA A 17 17.17 1.82 -0.30
C ALA A 17 15.92 1.60 -1.17
N PRO A 18 15.98 1.92 -2.48
CA PRO A 18 14.94 1.51 -3.41
C PRO A 18 14.86 -0.02 -3.42
N GLY A 19 13.67 -0.54 -3.20
CA GLY A 19 13.37 -1.96 -3.05
C GLY A 19 13.24 -2.42 -1.61
N ASP A 20 13.65 -1.60 -0.64
CA ASP A 20 13.55 -1.93 0.78
C ASP A 20 12.10 -1.80 1.28
N GLU A 21 11.73 -2.65 2.24
CA GLU A 21 10.38 -2.73 2.77
C GLU A 21 10.33 -2.21 4.20
N HIS A 22 9.56 -1.14 4.42
CA HIS A 22 9.45 -0.53 5.72
C HIS A 22 7.99 -0.34 6.14
N GLU A 23 7.75 -0.44 7.45
CA GLU A 23 6.43 -0.19 8.01
C GLU A 23 6.31 1.27 8.43
N PHE A 24 5.45 2.01 7.72
CA PHE A 24 5.08 3.37 8.09
C PHE A 24 3.66 3.44 8.64
N SER A 25 3.36 4.55 9.30
CA SER A 25 1.99 4.86 9.70
C SER A 25 1.08 5.02 8.47
N ALA A 26 -0.20 4.68 8.58
CA ALA A 26 -1.09 4.63 7.41
C ALA A 26 -1.18 5.96 6.64
N ALA A 27 -1.15 7.09 7.35
CA ALA A 27 -1.15 8.43 6.74
C ALA A 27 0.14 8.71 5.93
N GLU A 28 1.30 8.41 6.52
CA GLU A 28 2.62 8.59 5.90
C GLU A 28 2.78 7.69 4.68
N ALA A 29 2.44 6.40 4.84
CA ALA A 29 2.46 5.42 3.76
C ALA A 29 1.59 5.87 2.59
N LYS A 30 0.38 6.37 2.86
CA LYS A 30 -0.54 6.85 1.83
C LYS A 30 0.01 8.06 1.08
N ASN A 31 0.58 9.04 1.79
CA ASN A 31 1.25 10.20 1.18
C ASN A 31 2.41 9.77 0.27
N MET A 32 3.26 8.83 0.72
CA MET A 32 4.39 8.34 -0.09
C MET A 32 3.94 7.58 -1.32
N ILE A 33 2.84 6.82 -1.23
CA ILE A 33 2.26 6.11 -2.38
C ILE A 33 1.63 7.09 -3.37
N GLU A 34 0.85 8.06 -2.89
CA GLU A 34 0.21 9.08 -3.75
C GLU A 34 1.24 9.96 -4.47
N ALA A 35 2.37 10.25 -3.82
CA ALA A 35 3.48 10.99 -4.42
C ALA A 35 4.38 10.13 -5.33
N GLY A 36 4.20 8.80 -5.36
CA GLY A 36 4.98 7.88 -6.20
C GLY A 36 6.36 7.51 -5.65
N TYR A 37 6.64 7.75 -4.37
CA TYR A 37 7.91 7.40 -3.73
C TYR A 37 7.96 5.95 -3.22
N ALA A 38 6.81 5.33 -2.98
CA ALA A 38 6.70 3.97 -2.47
C ALA A 38 5.48 3.25 -3.04
N VAL A 39 5.47 1.93 -2.96
CA VAL A 39 4.32 1.09 -3.32
C VAL A 39 3.87 0.27 -2.12
N PRO A 40 2.56 0.05 -1.92
CA PRO A 40 2.09 -0.79 -0.82
C PRO A 40 2.63 -2.22 -0.98
N VAL A 41 3.31 -2.74 0.05
CA VAL A 41 3.62 -4.17 0.11
C VAL A 41 2.37 -4.85 0.60
N ALA A 42 1.53 -5.28 -0.33
CA ALA A 42 0.34 -6.01 -0.01
C ALA A 42 0.72 -7.35 0.66
N ALA A 43 0.71 -7.38 1.99
CA ALA A 43 0.36 -8.60 2.71
C ALA A 43 -1.14 -8.80 2.47
N GLU A 44 -1.44 -9.53 1.41
CA GLU A 44 -2.77 -9.95 0.97
C GLU A 44 -3.72 -8.84 0.52
N LYS A 45 -4.28 -9.08 -0.67
CA LYS A 45 -5.49 -8.44 -1.17
C LYS A 45 -6.50 -8.37 -0.03
N PRO A 46 -6.99 -7.19 0.40
CA PRO A 46 -8.40 -7.16 0.72
C PRO A 46 -9.08 -7.48 -0.61
N GLU A 47 -9.60 -8.69 -0.71
CA GLU A 47 -10.50 -9.11 -1.77
C GLU A 47 -11.42 -7.94 -2.09
N THR A 48 -11.43 -7.55 -3.36
CA THR A 48 -12.39 -6.58 -3.86
C THR A 48 -13.78 -7.18 -3.65
N ALA A 49 -14.37 -6.96 -2.48
CA ALA A 49 -15.81 -6.99 -2.30
C ALA A 49 -16.38 -5.72 -2.95
N ALA A 50 -16.13 -5.56 -4.25
CA ALA A 50 -16.95 -4.69 -5.08
C ALA A 50 -18.34 -5.30 -5.03
N LYS A 51 -19.24 -4.61 -4.34
CA LYS A 51 -20.67 -4.88 -4.37
C LYS A 51 -21.10 -4.90 -5.84
N LYS A 52 -21.36 -6.08 -6.39
CA LYS A 52 -22.20 -6.21 -7.58
C LYS A 52 -23.56 -6.70 -7.12
N THR A 53 -24.40 -5.73 -6.80
CA THR A 53 -25.85 -5.90 -6.86
C THR A 53 -26.19 -6.45 -8.24
N LEU A 54 -26.66 -7.68 -8.33
CA LEU A 54 -27.48 -8.12 -9.45
C LEU A 54 -28.47 -9.17 -8.94
N ALA A 55 -29.71 -8.73 -8.82
CA ALA A 55 -30.87 -9.59 -8.64
C ALA A 55 -30.97 -10.62 -9.78
N LYS A 56 -31.30 -11.87 -9.43
CA LYS A 56 -32.25 -12.70 -10.21
C LYS A 56 -32.71 -13.94 -9.43
N GLU A 57 -33.96 -13.87 -8.98
CA GLU A 57 -35.04 -14.86 -9.16
C GLU A 57 -34.69 -16.31 -9.54
N THR A 58 -35.18 -17.28 -8.76
CA THR A 58 -35.42 -18.68 -9.19
C THR A 58 -36.54 -19.23 -8.29
N ARG A 59 -37.81 -19.09 -8.70
CA ARG A 59 -38.70 -20.08 -9.36
C ARG A 59 -38.92 -21.37 -8.58
#